data_AF-A0A392NXD2-F1
#
_entry.id   AF-A0A392NXD2-F1
#
_cell.length_a   1.000
_cell.length_b   1.000
_cell.length_c   1.000
_cell.angle_alpha   90.00
_cell.angle_beta   90.00
_cell.angle_gamma   90.00
#
_symmetry.space_group_name_H-M   'P 1'
#
loop_
_entity.id
_entity.type
_entity.pdbx_description
1 polymer ?
#
loop_
_entity_poly.entity_id
_entity_poly.type
_entity_poly.pdbx_seq_one_letter_code
_entity_poly.pdbx_strand_id
1 'polypeptide(L)'
;AVDFDPNSLRSALPKAVSSLEWAISEGKGRVYVHCTAGLGRAPAVAIAYLFWFSDMNLNAAYDLLTSKRPCGPNKTAIRGATYDLAKNDPWKEPFESL
;
A
#
# COMPACT_ATOMS: atom_id res chain seq x y z
N ALA A 1 -3.64 -0.68 -11.56
CA ALA A 1 -2.19 -0.95 -11.56
C ALA A 1 -1.89 -2.11 -12.51
N VAL A 2 -0.93 -1.89 -13.40
CA VAL A 2 -0.34 -2.91 -14.30
C VAL A 2 0.46 -3.91 -13.47
N ASP A 3 0.51 -5.17 -13.88
CA ASP A 3 1.27 -6.20 -13.15
C ASP A 3 2.78 -6.05 -13.39
N PHE A 4 3.58 -6.46 -12.41
CA PHE A 4 5.05 -6.36 -12.44
C PHE A 4 5.62 -4.94 -12.63
N ASP A 5 4.82 -3.90 -12.35
CA ASP A 5 5.24 -2.50 -12.44
C ASP A 5 5.12 -1.80 -11.07
N PRO A 6 6.26 -1.57 -10.36
CA PRO A 6 6.28 -0.87 -9.08
C PRO A 6 5.81 0.59 -9.16
N ASN A 7 6.02 1.28 -10.29
CA ASN A 7 5.61 2.67 -10.46
C ASN A 7 4.09 2.77 -10.68
N SER A 8 3.53 1.83 -11.46
CA SER A 8 2.08 1.69 -11.60
C SER A 8 1.42 1.34 -10.26
N LEU A 9 2.08 0.50 -9.44
CA LEU A 9 1.62 0.20 -8.08
C LEU A 9 1.65 1.46 -7.19
N ARG A 10 2.80 2.13 -7.09
CA ARG A 10 2.98 3.37 -6.32
C ARG A 10 1.89 4.40 -6.64
N SER A 11 1.70 4.68 -7.93
CA SER A 11 0.72 5.66 -8.41
C SER A 11 -0.73 5.28 -8.10
N ALA A 12 -1.04 3.98 -8.05
CA ALA A 12 -2.39 3.48 -7.81
C ALA A 12 -2.74 3.31 -6.32
N LEU A 13 -1.74 3.19 -5.44
CA LEU A 13 -1.94 2.90 -4.02
C LEU A 13 -2.90 3.88 -3.33
N PRO A 14 -2.78 5.22 -3.48
CA PRO A 14 -3.69 6.15 -2.81
C PRO A 14 -5.17 5.88 -3.11
N LYS A 15 -5.51 5.69 -4.39
CA LYS A 15 -6.88 5.42 -4.82
C LYS A 15 -7.36 4.04 -4.32
N ALA A 16 -6.52 3.02 -4.44
CA ALA A 16 -6.86 1.67 -4.02
C ALA A 16 -7.09 1.57 -2.50
N VAL A 17 -6.23 2.22 -1.70
CA VAL A 17 -6.38 2.24 -0.25
C VAL A 17 -7.57 3.09 0.18
N SER A 18 -7.86 4.21 -0.49
CA SER A 18 -9.07 4.99 -0.23
C SER A 18 -10.35 4.18 -0.44
N SER A 19 -10.43 3.37 -1.51
CA SER A 19 -11.58 2.47 -1.70
C SER A 19 -11.67 1.37 -0.64
N LEU A 20 -10.52 0.82 -0.21
CA LEU A 20 -10.46 -0.19 0.85
C LEU A 20 -10.92 0.39 2.19
N GLU A 21 -10.37 1.54 2.57
CA GLU A 21 -10.71 2.23 3.82
C GLU A 21 -12.19 2.59 3.85
N TRP A 22 -12.73 3.18 2.79
CA TRP A 22 -14.16 3.48 2.67
C TRP A 22 -15.03 2.24 2.86
N ALA A 23 -14.68 1.12 2.20
CA ALA A 23 -15.45 -0.12 2.32
C ALA A 23 -15.37 -0.71 3.75
N ILE A 24 -14.26 -0.51 4.47
CA ILE A 24 -14.12 -0.91 5.87
C ILE A 24 -14.91 0.03 6.78
N SER A 25 -14.87 1.34 6.56
CA SER A 25 -15.55 2.35 7.38
C SER A 25 -17.07 2.22 7.32
N GLU A 26 -17.61 1.74 6.21
CA GLU A 26 -19.04 1.43 6.08
C GLU A 26 -19.52 0.33 7.04
N GLY A 27 -18.61 -0.52 7.55
CA GLY A 27 -18.92 -1.51 8.59
C GLY A 27 -19.88 -2.62 8.17
N LYS A 28 -20.15 -2.78 6.87
CA LYS A 28 -21.14 -3.73 6.33
C LYS A 28 -20.64 -5.18 6.23
N GLY A 29 -19.38 -5.43 6.57
CA GLY A 29 -18.78 -6.76 6.52
C GLY A 29 -17.26 -6.74 6.32
N ARG A 30 -16.74 -7.82 5.72
CA ARG A 30 -15.31 -7.97 5.40
C ARG A 30 -15.05 -7.58 3.95
N VAL A 31 -13.93 -6.90 3.70
CA VAL A 31 -13.49 -6.55 2.35
C VAL A 31 -12.57 -7.64 1.79
N TYR A 32 -12.85 -8.12 0.58
CA TYR A 32 -12.00 -9.08 -0.13
C TYR A 32 -11.10 -8.34 -1.13
N VAL A 33 -9.84 -8.12 -0.77
CA VAL A 33 -8.85 -7.47 -1.63
C VAL A 33 -8.09 -8.54 -2.42
N HIS A 34 -8.17 -8.49 -3.75
CA HIS A 34 -7.46 -9.43 -4.62
C HIS A 34 -6.79 -8.74 -5.81
N CYS A 35 -5.84 -9.45 -6.42
CA CYS A 35 -5.32 -9.13 -7.74
C CYS A 35 -5.39 -10.40 -8.60
N THR A 36 -4.38 -10.70 -9.42
CA THR A 36 -4.32 -11.99 -10.15
C THR A 36 -3.95 -13.14 -9.21
N ALA A 37 -2.75 -13.09 -8.60
CA ALA A 37 -2.25 -14.15 -7.72
C ALA A 37 -2.35 -13.79 -6.22
N GLY A 38 -2.66 -12.54 -5.89
CA GLY A 38 -2.61 -12.04 -4.52
C GLY A 38 -1.21 -12.03 -3.92
N LEU A 39 -0.13 -11.88 -4.72
CA LEU A 39 1.26 -11.93 -4.23
C LEU A 39 2.02 -10.60 -4.37
N GLY A 40 1.46 -9.62 -5.09
CA GLY A 40 2.08 -8.31 -5.31
C GLY A 40 1.14 -7.16 -4.99
N ARG A 41 0.27 -6.81 -5.95
CA ARG A 41 -0.63 -5.64 -5.86
C ARG A 41 -1.58 -5.68 -4.66
N ALA A 42 -2.32 -6.76 -4.46
CA ALA A 42 -3.27 -6.86 -3.35
C ALA A 42 -2.59 -6.84 -1.96
N PRO A 43 -1.52 -7.61 -1.71
CA PRO A 43 -0.72 -7.47 -0.48
C PRO A 43 -0.21 -6.06 -0.24
N ALA A 44 0.27 -5.37 -1.29
CA ALA A 44 0.76 -4.00 -1.14
C ALA A 44 -0.35 -3.02 -0.71
N VAL A 45 -1.57 -3.15 -1.25
CA VAL A 45 -2.73 -2.35 -0.82
C VAL A 45 -3.06 -2.62 0.65
N ALA A 46 -3.09 -3.89 1.07
CA ALA A 46 -3.38 -4.25 2.45
C ALA A 46 -2.29 -3.75 3.43
N ILE A 47 -1.01 -3.85 3.07
CA ILE A 47 0.11 -3.32 3.89
C ILE A 47 0.02 -1.79 3.98
N ALA A 48 -0.26 -1.10 2.87
CA ALA A 48 -0.42 0.35 2.86
C ALA A 48 -1.59 0.79 3.76
N TYR A 49 -2.72 0.08 3.72
CA TYR A 49 -3.85 0.33 4.64
C TYR A 49 -3.45 0.18 6.11
N LEU A 50 -2.79 -0.92 6.47
CA LEU A 50 -2.32 -1.15 7.85
C LEU A 50 -1.36 -0.05 8.31
N PHE A 51 -0.44 0.35 7.43
CA PHE A 51 0.51 1.43 7.69
C PHE A 51 -0.19 2.78 7.88
N TRP A 52 -1.15 3.14 7.02
CA TRP A 52 -1.74 4.48 7.02
C TRP A 52 -2.89 4.64 8.01
N PHE A 53 -3.63 3.56 8.33
CA PHE A 53 -4.89 3.64 9.08
C PHE A 53 -4.95 2.74 10.33
N SER A 54 -3.94 1.91 10.60
CA SER A 54 -3.98 0.96 11.74
C SER A 54 -2.87 1.19 12.78
N ASP A 55 -2.29 2.39 12.85
CA ASP A 55 -1.25 2.78 13.82
C ASP A 55 -0.03 1.82 13.85
N MET A 56 0.37 1.35 12.67
CA MET A 56 1.55 0.49 12.50
C MET A 56 2.63 1.25 11.73
N ASN A 57 3.90 1.00 12.01
CA ASN A 57 4.96 1.42 11.08
C ASN A 57 5.01 0.47 9.86
N LEU A 58 5.65 0.92 8.77
CA LEU A 58 5.71 0.15 7.51
C LEU A 58 6.30 -1.26 7.67
N ASN A 59 7.31 -1.45 8.52
CA ASN A 59 7.91 -2.76 8.72
C ASN A 59 6.96 -3.71 9.45
N ALA A 60 6.34 -3.25 10.54
CA ALA A 60 5.34 -4.02 11.28
C ALA A 60 4.15 -4.42 10.40
N ALA A 61 3.62 -3.49 9.60
CA ALA A 61 2.54 -3.77 8.66
C ALA A 61 2.94 -4.81 7.59
N TYR A 62 4.16 -4.70 7.08
CA TYR A 62 4.70 -5.64 6.09
C TYR A 62 4.86 -7.04 6.67
N ASP A 63 5.50 -7.15 7.83
CA ASP A 63 5.80 -8.43 8.48
C ASP A 63 4.52 -9.12 8.97
N LEU A 64 3.54 -8.36 9.45
CA LEU A 64 2.22 -8.89 9.81
C LEU A 64 1.53 -9.54 8.61
N LEU A 65 1.60 -8.94 7.42
CA LEU A 65 0.99 -9.53 6.23
C LEU A 65 1.79 -10.74 5.75
N THR A 66 3.10 -10.61 5.60
CA THR A 66 3.93 -11.65 4.99
C THR A 66 4.13 -12.88 5.88
N SER A 67 4.03 -12.73 7.21
CA SER A 67 3.99 -13.87 8.15
C SER A 67 2.73 -14.73 7.98
N LYS A 68 1.60 -14.14 7.57
CA LYS A 68 0.34 -14.87 7.32
C LYS A 68 0.24 -15.38 5.89
N ARG A 69 0.76 -14.59 4.93
CA ARG A 69 0.76 -14.91 3.52
C ARG A 69 2.17 -14.66 2.95
N PRO A 70 3.00 -15.72 2.84
CA PRO A 70 4.34 -15.59 2.28
C PRO A 70 4.28 -15.03 0.84
N CYS A 71 4.71 -13.78 0.67
CA CYS A 71 4.74 -13.07 -0.60
C CYS A 71 5.73 -11.90 -0.54
N GLY A 72 6.05 -11.30 -1.70
CA GLY A 72 7.03 -10.22 -1.82
C GLY A 72 6.45 -8.95 -2.46
N PRO A 73 5.46 -8.28 -1.83
CA PRO A 73 4.98 -6.99 -2.33
C PRO A 73 6.11 -5.96 -2.34
N ASN A 74 6.10 -5.06 -3.32
CA ASN A 74 7.16 -4.07 -3.45
C ASN A 74 7.09 -3.01 -2.33
N LYS A 75 7.93 -3.17 -1.29
CA LYS A 75 7.98 -2.25 -0.13
C LYS A 75 8.35 -0.82 -0.54
N THR A 76 9.23 -0.66 -1.54
CA THR A 76 9.66 0.64 -2.07
C THR A 76 8.49 1.42 -2.68
N ALA A 77 7.58 0.75 -3.39
CA ALA A 77 6.37 1.39 -3.96
C ALA A 77 5.43 1.92 -2.86
N ILE A 78 5.30 1.21 -1.73
CA ILE A 78 4.50 1.66 -0.59
C ILE A 78 5.15 2.86 0.09
N ARG A 79 6.46 2.81 0.31
CA ARG A 79 7.25 3.93 0.87
C ARG A 79 7.15 5.17 -0.04
N GLY A 80 7.28 4.98 -1.36
CA GLY A 80 7.14 6.03 -2.36
C GLY A 80 5.75 6.66 -2.37
N ALA A 81 4.68 5.86 -2.32
CA ALA A 81 3.31 6.38 -2.27
C ALA A 81 3.04 7.16 -0.98
N THR A 82 3.63 6.72 0.13
CA THR A 82 3.55 7.44 1.41
C THR A 82 4.29 8.78 1.31
N TYR A 83 5.48 8.78 0.71
CA TYR A 83 6.22 10.01 0.44
C TYR A 83 5.41 10.98 -0.43
N ASP A 84 4.76 10.48 -1.49
CA ASP A 84 3.93 11.28 -2.41
C ASP A 84 2.76 11.95 -1.68
N LEU A 85 2.10 11.24 -0.76
CA LEU A 85 0.98 11.76 0.04
C LEU A 85 1.44 12.76 1.11
N ALA A 86 2.62 12.56 1.68
CA ALA A 86 3.15 13.41 2.76
C ALA A 86 3.97 14.61 2.25
N LYS A 87 4.25 14.70 0.95
CA LYS A 87 5.00 15.81 0.36
C LYS A 87 4.12 17.06 0.31
N ASN A 88 4.32 17.96 1.28
CA ASN A 88 3.63 19.26 1.33
C ASN A 88 4.38 20.39 0.58
N ASP A 89 5.63 20.18 0.18
CA ASP A 89 6.48 21.17 -0.49
C ASP A 89 6.88 20.66 -1.89
N PRO A 90 6.59 21.37 -2.99
CA PRO A 90 7.02 20.99 -4.34
C PRO A 90 8.54 20.74 -4.46
N TRP A 91 9.36 21.45 -3.68
CA TRP A 91 10.83 21.45 -3.76
C TRP A 91 11.51 20.37 -2.92
N LYS A 92 10.74 19.56 -2.18
CA LYS A 92 11.29 18.43 -1.42
C LYS A 92 12.02 17.46 -2.35
N GLU A 93 13.22 17.03 -1.95
CA GLU A 93 14.10 16.14 -2.72
C GLU A 93 13.36 14.91 -3.26
N PRO A 94 13.63 14.44 -4.49
CA PRO A 94 12.98 13.26 -5.06
C PRO A 94 13.02 12.05 -4.11
N PHE A 95 12.01 11.21 -4.15
CA PHE A 95 11.99 9.99 -3.32
C PHE A 95 13.20 9.09 -3.60
N GLU A 96 13.69 9.10 -4.83
CA GLU A 96 14.80 8.30 -5.33
C GLU A 96 16.15 8.74 -4.75
N SER A 97 16.25 9.93 -4.13
CA SER A 97 17.45 10.39 -3.43
C SER A 97 17.45 10.11 -1.92
N LEU A 98 16.45 9.38 -1.40
CA LEU A 98 16.24 9.06 0.03
C LEU A 98 16.31 7.55 0.34
#